data_AF-A0A6P4YVP0-F1
#
_entry.id   AF-A0A6P4YVP0-F1
#
_cell.length_a   1.000
_cell.length_b   1.000
_cell.length_c   1.000
_cell.angle_alpha   90.00
_cell.angle_beta   90.00
_cell.angle_gamma   90.00
#
_symmetry.space_group_name_H-M   'P 1'
#
loop_
_entity.id
_entity.type
_entity.pdbx_description
1 polymer ?
#
loop_
_entity_poly.entity_id
_entity_poly.type
_entity_poly.pdbx_seq_one_letter_code
_entity_poly.pdbx_strand_id
1 'polypeptide(L)'
;MSDTVDALKRDVDGISRLSDTVDALKRDVDDISRLSDTVDDLKRDVNGISRLTDTVDALKRDTDGICRLYDTVDALRRNMNNEGNSTAAKMACLSEKASPVPYSGCKNPAILKGNSGTFTSPGYPNNYNNNARCSWTITVCSGRRAAIRFISLDLEKHPDCNYDSVTVYDGLTSSGKQLGKFCGTKGRDVVASGRTAHIIFTSDAAKTRTGFSIKFS
;
A
#
# COMPACT_ATOMS: atom_id res chain seq x y z
N MET A 1 -70.86 45.71 18.11
CA MET A 1 -70.30 45.87 16.73
C MET A 1 -68.78 45.85 16.74
N SER A 2 -68.10 46.49 17.71
CA SER A 2 -66.62 46.45 17.84
C SER A 2 -66.05 45.05 18.06
N ASP A 3 -66.58 44.29 19.03
CA ASP A 3 -66.02 42.98 19.41
C ASP A 3 -66.01 41.95 18.27
N THR A 4 -67.02 42.00 17.39
CA THR A 4 -67.13 41.14 16.21
C THR A 4 -66.06 41.49 15.17
N VAL A 5 -65.72 42.77 15.01
CA VAL A 5 -64.68 43.24 14.09
C VAL A 5 -63.29 42.84 14.60
N ASP A 6 -63.05 42.94 15.90
CA ASP A 6 -61.79 42.53 16.52
C ASP A 6 -61.57 41.00 16.48
N ALA A 7 -62.65 40.22 16.54
CA ALA A 7 -62.59 38.78 16.28
C ALA A 7 -62.21 38.49 14.82
N LEU A 8 -62.89 39.12 13.86
CA LEU A 8 -62.60 38.95 12.43
C LEU A 8 -61.18 39.37 12.05
N LYS A 9 -60.63 40.42 12.67
CA LYS A 9 -59.25 40.86 12.41
C LYS A 9 -58.23 39.82 12.88
N ARG A 10 -58.46 39.19 14.04
CA ARG A 10 -57.61 38.09 14.53
C ARG A 10 -57.67 36.88 13.61
N ASP A 11 -58.83 36.57 13.05
CA ASP A 11 -58.98 35.47 12.09
C ASP A 11 -58.23 35.77 10.77
N VAL A 12 -58.33 37.00 10.26
CA VAL A 12 -57.58 37.44 9.07
C VAL A 12 -56.06 37.35 9.29
N ASP A 13 -55.57 37.80 10.45
CA ASP A 13 -54.15 37.68 10.81
C ASP A 13 -53.74 36.20 10.92
N GLY A 14 -54.62 35.34 11.44
CA GLY A 14 -54.43 33.89 11.47
C GLY A 14 -54.32 33.27 10.07
N ILE A 15 -55.21 33.66 9.16
CA ILE A 15 -55.19 33.22 7.76
C ILE A 15 -53.90 33.65 7.06
N SER A 16 -53.43 34.88 7.29
CA SER A 16 -52.17 35.38 6.74
C SER A 16 -50.99 34.52 7.17
N ARG A 17 -50.90 34.18 8.46
CA ARG A 17 -49.83 33.32 9.00
C ARG A 17 -49.87 31.90 8.44
N LEU A 18 -51.08 31.38 8.21
CA LEU A 18 -51.25 30.09 7.54
C LEU A 18 -50.74 30.15 6.09
N SER A 19 -51.01 31.25 5.37
CA SER A 19 -50.48 31.45 4.01
C SER A 19 -48.95 31.41 3.98
N ASP A 20 -48.29 32.12 4.90
CA ASP A 20 -46.83 32.13 5.00
C ASP A 20 -46.26 30.73 5.28
N THR A 21 -46.97 29.93 6.09
CA THR A 21 -46.58 28.55 6.41
C THR A 21 -46.73 27.63 5.20
N VAL A 22 -47.78 27.80 4.40
CA VAL A 22 -47.98 27.04 3.16
C VAL A 22 -46.88 27.35 2.14
N ASP A 23 -46.49 28.62 2.01
CA ASP A 23 -45.40 29.01 1.11
C ASP A 23 -44.04 28.45 1.57
N ALA A 24 -43.80 28.38 2.88
CA ALA A 24 -42.63 27.70 3.44
C ALA A 24 -42.64 26.21 3.11
N LEU A 25 -43.75 25.52 3.37
CA LEU A 25 -43.89 24.09 3.06
C LEU A 25 -43.74 23.79 1.57
N LYS A 26 -44.21 24.68 0.70
CA LYS A 26 -44.05 24.53 -0.75
C LYS A 26 -42.57 24.57 -1.17
N ARG A 27 -41.78 25.47 -0.57
CA ARG A 27 -40.32 25.51 -0.80
C ARG A 27 -39.64 24.24 -0.32
N ASP A 28 -40.02 23.73 0.85
CA ASP A 28 -39.46 22.48 1.38
C ASP A 28 -39.77 21.28 0.47
N VAL A 29 -40.99 21.22 -0.10
CA VAL A 29 -41.36 20.18 -1.07
C VAL A 29 -40.51 20.27 -2.34
N ASP A 30 -40.25 21.48 -2.85
CA ASP A 30 -39.39 21.68 -4.01
C ASP A 30 -37.93 21.25 -3.73
N ASP A 31 -37.41 21.55 -2.53
CA ASP A 31 -36.07 21.11 -2.11
C ASP A 31 -35.98 19.58 -1.94
N ILE A 32 -37.04 18.94 -1.42
CA ILE A 32 -37.12 17.47 -1.35
C ILE A 32 -37.10 16.84 -2.76
N SER A 33 -37.78 17.44 -3.73
CA SER A 33 -37.76 16.95 -5.12
C SER A 33 -36.35 16.95 -5.69
N ARG A 34 -35.56 18.00 -5.44
CA ARG A 34 -34.15 18.09 -5.91
C ARG A 34 -33.24 17.03 -5.28
N LEU A 35 -33.52 16.64 -4.03
CA LEU A 35 -32.80 15.55 -3.38
C LEU A 35 -33.11 14.20 -4.05
N SER A 36 -34.33 13.99 -4.53
CA SER A 36 -34.68 12.78 -5.29
C SER A 36 -33.83 12.64 -6.55
N ASP A 37 -33.66 13.72 -7.31
CA ASP A 37 -32.83 13.72 -8.52
C ASP A 37 -31.37 13.36 -8.21
N THR A 38 -30.84 13.92 -7.12
CA THR A 38 -29.47 13.63 -6.66
C THR A 38 -29.29 12.15 -6.27
N VAL A 39 -30.30 11.54 -5.64
CA VAL A 39 -30.27 10.12 -5.28
C VAL A 39 -30.24 9.24 -6.53
N ASP A 40 -30.99 9.61 -7.57
CA ASP A 40 -31.02 8.83 -8.81
C ASP A 40 -29.72 8.97 -9.61
N ASP A 41 -29.09 10.14 -9.61
CA ASP A 41 -27.74 10.33 -10.13
C ASP A 41 -26.71 9.47 -9.38
N LEU A 42 -26.76 9.46 -8.04
CA LEU A 42 -25.87 8.62 -7.22
C LEU A 42 -26.07 7.12 -7.48
N LYS A 43 -27.32 6.65 -7.66
CA LYS A 43 -27.58 5.26 -8.03
C LYS A 43 -26.95 4.90 -9.38
N ARG A 44 -26.97 5.82 -10.35
CA ARG A 44 -26.35 5.62 -11.66
C ARG A 44 -24.83 5.47 -11.52
N ASP A 45 -24.20 6.31 -10.70
CA ASP A 45 -22.76 6.24 -10.45
C ASP A 45 -22.36 4.94 -9.74
N VAL A 46 -23.12 4.51 -8.72
CA VAL A 46 -22.91 3.23 -8.02
C VAL A 46 -22.98 2.05 -9.00
N ASN A 47 -23.96 2.05 -9.90
CA ASN A 47 -24.06 1.02 -10.94
C ASN A 47 -22.85 1.04 -11.90
N GLY A 48 -22.31 2.22 -12.21
CA GLY A 48 -21.07 2.37 -12.98
C GLY A 48 -19.86 1.75 -12.28
N ILE A 49 -19.72 2.00 -10.97
CA ILE A 49 -18.64 1.44 -10.13
C ILE A 49 -18.71 -0.10 -10.08
N SER A 50 -19.92 -0.68 -10.04
CA SER A 50 -20.09 -2.14 -10.09
C SER A 50 -19.47 -2.75 -11.34
N ARG A 51 -19.66 -2.13 -12.52
CA ARG A 51 -19.09 -2.65 -13.79
C ARG A 51 -17.56 -2.56 -13.84
N LEU A 52 -17.00 -1.54 -13.20
CA LEU A 52 -15.55 -1.43 -13.04
C LEU A 52 -15.00 -2.56 -12.15
N THR A 53 -15.75 -2.97 -11.14
CA THR A 53 -15.37 -4.11 -10.27
C THR A 53 -15.26 -5.41 -11.09
N ASP A 54 -16.22 -5.68 -11.98
CA ASP A 54 -16.17 -6.85 -12.88
C ASP A 54 -14.93 -6.83 -13.79
N THR A 55 -14.55 -5.63 -14.25
CA THR A 55 -13.37 -5.43 -15.10
C THR A 55 -12.08 -5.65 -14.32
N VAL A 56 -11.99 -5.19 -13.08
CA VAL A 56 -10.86 -5.43 -12.19
C VAL A 56 -10.71 -6.93 -11.90
N ASP A 57 -11.80 -7.65 -11.68
CA ASP A 57 -11.77 -9.10 -11.48
C ASP A 57 -11.32 -9.85 -12.73
N ALA A 58 -11.70 -9.40 -13.93
CA ALA A 58 -11.19 -9.94 -15.18
C ALA A 58 -9.68 -9.72 -15.34
N LEU A 59 -9.20 -8.50 -15.11
CA LEU A 59 -7.76 -8.18 -15.16
C LEU A 59 -6.94 -8.96 -14.12
N LYS A 60 -7.52 -9.23 -12.95
CA LYS A 60 -6.90 -10.06 -11.92
C LYS A 60 -6.74 -11.51 -12.38
N ARG A 61 -7.77 -12.09 -13.03
CA ARG A 61 -7.68 -13.44 -13.61
C ARG A 61 -6.60 -13.52 -14.70
N ASP A 62 -6.48 -12.50 -15.54
CA ASP A 62 -5.44 -12.44 -16.57
C ASP A 62 -4.03 -12.35 -15.95
N THR A 63 -3.89 -11.54 -14.89
CA THR A 63 -2.64 -11.42 -14.11
C THR A 63 -2.24 -12.77 -13.51
N ASP A 64 -3.19 -13.50 -12.91
CA ASP A 64 -2.95 -14.85 -12.37
C ASP A 64 -2.55 -15.83 -13.47
N GLY A 65 -3.13 -15.70 -14.67
CA GLY A 65 -2.74 -16.45 -15.87
C GLY A 65 -1.29 -16.19 -16.29
N ILE A 66 -0.87 -14.92 -16.31
CA ILE A 66 0.52 -14.52 -16.58
C ILE A 66 1.47 -15.12 -15.54
N CYS A 67 1.10 -15.11 -14.26
CA CYS A 67 1.92 -15.73 -13.20
C CYS A 67 2.11 -17.24 -13.42
N ARG A 68 1.08 -17.97 -13.83
CA ARG A 68 1.20 -19.42 -14.16
C ARG A 68 2.11 -19.67 -15.37
N LEU A 69 2.06 -18.79 -16.35
CA LEU A 69 2.97 -18.85 -17.49
C LEU A 69 4.41 -18.62 -17.05
N TYR A 70 4.66 -17.64 -16.18
CA TYR A 70 5.99 -17.43 -15.58
C TYR A 70 6.49 -18.66 -14.82
N ASP A 71 5.64 -19.30 -14.00
CA ASP A 71 6.01 -20.53 -13.27
C ASP A 71 6.37 -21.67 -14.23
N THR A 72 5.64 -21.78 -15.33
CA THR A 72 5.88 -22.79 -16.38
C THR A 72 7.18 -22.50 -17.12
N VAL A 73 7.44 -21.25 -17.50
CA VAL A 73 8.69 -20.81 -18.13
C VAL A 73 9.88 -21.09 -17.20
N ASP A 74 9.74 -20.82 -15.91
CA ASP A 74 10.75 -21.12 -14.91
C ASP A 74 10.98 -22.63 -14.75
N ALA A 75 9.93 -23.45 -14.81
CA ALA A 75 10.04 -24.91 -14.79
C ALA A 75 10.75 -25.45 -16.03
N LEU A 76 10.42 -24.95 -17.22
CA LEU A 76 11.10 -25.31 -18.47
C LEU A 76 12.56 -24.87 -18.45
N ARG A 77 12.85 -23.67 -17.95
CA ARG A 77 14.22 -23.19 -17.76
C ARG A 77 15.01 -24.08 -16.81
N ARG A 78 14.40 -24.58 -15.74
CA ARG A 78 15.01 -25.57 -14.84
C ARG A 78 15.27 -26.90 -15.52
N ASN A 79 14.37 -27.38 -16.38
CA ASN A 79 14.56 -28.62 -17.14
C ASN A 79 15.71 -28.50 -18.15
N MET A 80 15.78 -27.38 -18.89
CA MET A 80 16.90 -27.08 -19.78
C MET A 80 18.24 -26.99 -19.00
N ASN A 81 18.21 -26.49 -17.77
CA ASN A 81 19.38 -26.46 -16.89
C ASN A 81 19.67 -27.81 -16.19
N ASN A 82 18.76 -28.79 -16.23
CA ASN A 82 18.92 -30.11 -15.60
C ASN A 82 19.40 -31.18 -16.59
N GLU A 83 19.20 -31.00 -17.90
CA GLU A 83 19.91 -31.79 -18.92
C GLU A 83 21.43 -31.51 -18.90
N GLY A 84 21.84 -30.39 -18.29
CA GLY A 84 23.21 -30.09 -17.92
C GLY A 84 23.35 -29.83 -16.42
N ASN A 85 23.53 -30.89 -15.62
CA ASN A 85 24.25 -30.91 -14.34
C ASN A 85 23.40 -30.96 -13.03
N SER A 86 23.42 -32.13 -12.37
CA SER A 86 23.11 -32.36 -10.94
C SER A 86 23.89 -31.44 -9.97
N THR A 87 24.89 -30.70 -10.49
CA THR A 87 25.68 -29.71 -9.77
C THR A 87 25.23 -28.26 -10.03
N ALA A 88 24.42 -27.98 -11.08
CA ALA A 88 23.97 -26.63 -11.44
C ALA A 88 22.81 -26.11 -10.57
N ALA A 89 21.88 -26.97 -10.12
CA ALA A 89 20.82 -26.56 -9.19
C ALA A 89 21.34 -26.12 -7.81
N LYS A 90 22.53 -26.60 -7.40
CA LYS A 90 23.29 -26.07 -6.25
C LYS A 90 24.00 -24.75 -6.55
N MET A 91 24.26 -24.42 -7.83
CA MET A 91 24.90 -23.18 -8.27
C MET A 91 23.92 -22.07 -8.70
N ALA A 92 22.65 -22.36 -8.97
CA ALA A 92 21.68 -21.39 -9.53
C ALA A 92 21.22 -20.26 -8.57
N CYS A 93 21.78 -20.20 -7.37
CA CYS A 93 21.55 -19.12 -6.40
C CYS A 93 22.84 -18.34 -6.09
N LEU A 94 23.93 -18.60 -6.83
CA LEU A 94 25.23 -17.97 -6.65
C LEU A 94 25.52 -17.03 -7.82
N SER A 95 24.84 -15.88 -7.86
CA SER A 95 25.24 -14.66 -8.59
C SER A 95 24.14 -13.62 -8.33
N GLU A 96 24.37 -12.40 -7.86
CA GLU A 96 25.54 -11.54 -7.82
C GLU A 96 25.79 -11.05 -6.38
N LYS A 97 27.03 -10.74 -6.03
CA LYS A 97 27.32 -10.10 -4.75
C LYS A 97 26.49 -8.82 -4.64
N ALA A 98 25.68 -8.72 -3.60
CA ALA A 98 25.06 -7.45 -3.23
C ALA A 98 26.19 -6.42 -3.10
N SER A 99 26.24 -5.50 -4.07
CA SER A 99 27.39 -4.64 -4.25
C SER A 99 27.42 -3.60 -3.13
N PRO A 100 28.57 -3.37 -2.49
CA PRO A 100 28.72 -2.45 -1.35
C PRO A 100 28.81 -0.98 -1.77
N VAL A 101 28.31 -0.60 -2.95
CA VAL A 101 28.45 0.78 -3.44
C VAL A 101 27.34 1.64 -2.83
N PRO A 102 27.69 2.74 -2.13
CA PRO A 102 26.72 3.70 -1.64
C PRO A 102 26.12 4.44 -2.84
N TYR A 103 25.03 3.91 -3.36
CA TYR A 103 24.23 4.61 -4.35
C TYR A 103 23.55 5.79 -3.65
N SER A 104 23.62 6.99 -4.22
CA SER A 104 22.98 8.21 -3.69
C SER A 104 21.46 8.24 -3.92
N GLY A 105 20.89 7.17 -4.50
CA GLY A 105 19.47 7.01 -4.78
C GLY A 105 19.04 5.54 -4.77
N CYS A 106 17.74 5.30 -4.83
CA CYS A 106 17.19 3.94 -4.81
C CYS A 106 17.12 3.34 -6.22
N LYS A 107 17.49 2.06 -6.38
CA LYS A 107 16.97 1.23 -7.48
C LYS A 107 15.66 0.62 -6.98
N ASN A 108 14.53 0.90 -7.63
CA ASN A 108 13.20 0.56 -7.11
C ASN A 108 12.37 -0.33 -8.05
N PRO A 109 12.02 -1.58 -7.66
CA PRO A 109 12.65 -2.35 -6.59
C PRO A 109 14.02 -2.88 -7.01
N ALA A 110 14.97 -2.90 -6.08
CA ALA A 110 16.21 -3.65 -6.25
C ALA A 110 15.93 -5.14 -6.00
N ILE A 111 16.31 -5.99 -6.95
CA ILE A 111 16.08 -7.43 -6.85
C ILE A 111 17.34 -8.09 -6.27
N LEU A 112 17.19 -8.73 -5.10
CA LEU A 112 18.26 -9.43 -4.41
C LEU A 112 17.97 -10.93 -4.40
N LYS A 113 18.84 -11.71 -5.03
CA LYS A 113 18.72 -13.17 -5.10
C LYS A 113 19.97 -13.82 -4.54
N GLY A 114 19.83 -14.85 -3.71
CA GLY A 114 20.97 -15.58 -3.20
C GLY A 114 20.70 -16.38 -1.93
N ASN A 115 21.66 -17.24 -1.54
CA ASN A 115 21.63 -17.93 -0.24
C ASN A 115 21.73 -16.98 0.94
N SER A 116 22.39 -15.85 0.73
CA SER A 116 22.50 -14.76 1.68
C SER A 116 23.08 -13.54 0.99
N GLY A 117 22.85 -12.36 1.55
CA GLY A 117 23.48 -11.13 1.09
C GLY A 117 23.32 -10.03 2.13
N THR A 118 23.93 -8.88 1.89
CA THR A 118 23.78 -7.69 2.74
C THR A 118 23.49 -6.49 1.86
N PHE A 119 22.57 -5.64 2.27
CA PHE A 119 22.26 -4.39 1.59
C PHE A 119 22.04 -3.28 2.62
N THR A 120 22.19 -2.04 2.18
CA THR A 120 22.14 -0.87 3.05
C THR A 120 21.15 0.16 2.53
N SER A 121 20.77 1.11 3.39
CA SER A 121 20.12 2.34 2.94
C SER A 121 21.02 3.12 1.98
N PRO A 122 20.44 3.95 1.08
CA PRO A 122 21.22 4.88 0.27
C PRO A 122 22.09 5.79 1.15
N GLY A 123 23.30 6.06 0.71
CA GLY A 123 24.25 6.93 1.44
C GLY A 123 24.99 6.28 2.61
N TYR A 124 24.58 5.10 3.09
CA TYR A 124 25.25 4.40 4.21
C TYR A 124 26.76 4.23 3.96
N PRO A 125 27.64 4.52 4.94
CA PRO A 125 27.36 4.81 6.35
C PRO A 125 27.04 6.28 6.67
N ASN A 126 26.98 7.16 5.67
CA ASN A 126 26.49 8.53 5.86
C ASN A 126 24.96 8.54 5.97
N ASN A 127 24.41 9.71 6.31
CA ASN A 127 22.97 9.84 6.44
C ASN A 127 22.23 9.61 5.12
N TYR A 128 21.05 8.99 5.20
CA TYR A 128 20.12 8.93 4.06
C TYR A 128 19.56 10.32 3.72
N ASN A 129 18.96 10.46 2.53
CA ASN A 129 18.28 11.69 2.12
C ASN A 129 16.85 11.76 2.70
N ASN A 130 16.34 12.98 2.89
CA ASN A 130 14.91 13.22 3.16
C ASN A 130 14.05 12.74 1.98
N ASN A 131 12.79 12.43 2.26
CA ASN A 131 11.77 12.04 1.27
C ASN A 131 12.18 10.83 0.41
N ALA A 132 13.03 9.96 0.95
CA ALA A 132 13.45 8.76 0.26
C ALA A 132 12.33 7.72 0.31
N ARG A 133 12.17 6.98 -0.78
CA ARG A 133 11.33 5.78 -0.83
C ARG A 133 12.06 4.71 -1.60
N CYS A 134 12.66 3.76 -0.91
CA CYS A 134 13.39 2.65 -1.53
C CYS A 134 12.67 1.33 -1.31
N SER A 135 12.79 0.40 -2.26
CA SER A 135 12.30 -0.96 -2.07
C SER A 135 13.26 -2.04 -2.57
N TRP A 136 13.24 -3.19 -1.88
CA TRP A 136 14.01 -4.38 -2.21
C TRP A 136 13.10 -5.60 -2.22
N THR A 137 13.26 -6.46 -3.22
CA THR A 137 12.62 -7.77 -3.26
C THR A 137 13.69 -8.84 -3.10
N ILE A 138 13.59 -9.61 -2.03
CA ILE A 138 14.52 -10.69 -1.68
C ILE A 138 13.94 -12.01 -2.12
N THR A 139 14.76 -12.85 -2.76
CA THR A 139 14.44 -14.25 -3.05
C THR A 139 15.60 -15.13 -2.62
N VAL A 140 15.38 -15.93 -1.58
CA VAL A 140 16.35 -16.95 -1.16
C VAL A 140 16.14 -18.24 -1.94
N CYS A 141 17.15 -19.11 -1.91
CA CYS A 141 17.14 -20.34 -2.68
C CYS A 141 16.01 -21.28 -2.24
N SER A 142 15.58 -22.15 -3.15
CA SER A 142 14.51 -23.12 -2.91
C SER A 142 14.74 -23.97 -1.65
N GLY A 143 13.65 -24.27 -0.94
CA GLY A 143 13.67 -25.05 0.31
C GLY A 143 14.03 -24.25 1.56
N ARG A 144 14.20 -22.92 1.46
CA ARG A 144 14.45 -22.02 2.59
C ARG A 144 13.34 -20.99 2.77
N ARG A 145 13.29 -20.42 3.97
CA ARG A 145 12.47 -19.25 4.28
C ARG A 145 13.38 -18.02 4.34
N ALA A 146 12.95 -16.91 3.77
CA ALA A 146 13.74 -15.67 3.81
C ALA A 146 13.80 -15.13 5.24
N ALA A 147 15.00 -15.07 5.81
CA ALA A 147 15.27 -14.44 7.10
C ALA A 147 15.92 -13.08 6.88
N ILE A 148 15.39 -12.05 7.55
CA ILE A 148 15.86 -10.67 7.49
C ILE A 148 16.42 -10.30 8.85
N ARG A 149 17.69 -9.92 8.87
CA ARG A 149 18.44 -9.61 10.08
C ARG A 149 19.02 -8.21 10.02
N PHE A 150 18.72 -7.38 11.01
CA PHE A 150 19.27 -6.04 11.11
C PHE A 150 20.68 -6.12 11.72
N ILE A 151 21.68 -5.75 10.93
CA ILE A 151 23.07 -5.64 11.40
C ILE A 151 23.27 -4.28 12.09
N SER A 152 22.71 -3.23 11.51
CA SER A 152 22.61 -1.90 12.10
C SER A 152 21.29 -1.25 11.71
N LEU A 153 20.75 -0.43 12.60
CA LEU A 153 19.57 0.40 12.37
C LEU A 153 19.75 1.70 13.16
N ASP A 154 19.58 2.82 12.48
CA ASP A 154 19.59 4.16 13.05
C ASP A 154 18.74 5.04 12.13
N LEU A 155 17.46 5.17 12.48
CA LEU A 155 16.46 6.01 11.81
C LEU A 155 15.88 7.02 12.80
N GLU A 156 15.17 8.05 12.33
CA GLU A 156 14.40 8.90 13.24
C GLU A 156 13.44 8.05 14.08
N LYS A 157 13.44 8.28 15.39
CA LYS A 157 12.64 7.52 16.35
C LYS A 157 11.25 8.14 16.46
N HIS A 158 10.22 7.31 16.32
CA HIS A 158 8.83 7.65 16.60
C HIS A 158 8.13 6.44 17.25
N PRO A 159 7.19 6.62 18.20
CA PRO A 159 6.48 5.51 18.85
C PRO A 159 5.91 4.47 17.88
N ASP A 160 5.25 4.94 16.80
CA ASP A 160 4.66 4.09 15.75
C ASP A 160 5.46 4.06 14.44
N CYS A 161 6.70 4.59 14.46
CA CYS A 161 7.55 4.70 13.27
C CYS A 161 6.88 5.44 12.09
N ASN A 162 6.17 6.54 12.35
CA ASN A 162 5.43 7.28 11.32
C ASN A 162 6.27 8.33 10.57
N TYR A 163 7.47 8.65 11.05
CA TYR A 163 8.44 9.50 10.35
C TYR A 163 9.25 8.64 9.38
N ASP A 164 10.38 8.11 9.85
CA ASP A 164 11.23 7.21 9.08
C ASP A 164 10.98 5.76 9.46
N SER A 165 10.96 4.85 8.48
CA SER A 165 10.76 3.43 8.78
C SER A 165 11.32 2.47 7.74
N VAL A 166 11.74 1.28 8.21
CA VAL A 166 11.89 0.08 7.39
C VAL A 166 10.71 -0.85 7.68
N THR A 167 9.93 -1.17 6.65
CA THR A 167 8.81 -2.11 6.74
C THR A 167 9.13 -3.37 5.96
N VAL A 168 8.91 -4.54 6.57
CA VAL A 168 9.14 -5.85 5.95
C VAL A 168 7.80 -6.55 5.75
N TYR A 169 7.57 -7.04 4.54
CA TYR A 169 6.37 -7.77 4.11
C TYR A 169 6.72 -9.19 3.69
N ASP A 170 5.78 -10.11 3.97
CA ASP A 170 5.86 -11.51 3.59
C ASP A 170 5.45 -11.71 2.13
N GLY A 171 6.36 -12.14 1.26
CA GLY A 171 6.12 -12.33 -0.16
C GLY A 171 6.91 -11.38 -1.08
N LEU A 172 6.44 -11.23 -2.32
CA LEU A 172 7.15 -10.50 -3.38
C LEU A 172 6.88 -8.99 -3.39
N THR A 173 5.81 -8.53 -2.74
CA THR A 173 5.28 -7.16 -2.82
C THR A 173 4.79 -6.69 -1.45
N SER A 174 4.42 -5.41 -1.35
CA SER A 174 3.81 -4.83 -0.14
C SER A 174 2.34 -5.19 0.09
N SER A 175 1.71 -6.01 -0.77
CA SER A 175 0.36 -6.54 -0.51
C SER A 175 0.38 -7.75 0.43
N GLY A 176 1.56 -8.30 0.70
CA GLY A 176 1.77 -9.38 1.66
C GLY A 176 1.56 -8.96 3.11
N LYS A 177 1.57 -9.93 4.02
CA LYS A 177 1.44 -9.66 5.47
C LYS A 177 2.64 -8.84 5.96
N GLN A 178 2.39 -7.72 6.65
CA GLN A 178 3.45 -6.97 7.31
C GLN A 178 4.05 -7.80 8.46
N LEU A 179 5.33 -8.13 8.36
CA LEU A 179 6.08 -8.87 9.37
C LEU A 179 6.66 -7.96 10.46
N GLY A 180 6.91 -6.69 10.12
CA GLY A 180 7.36 -5.69 11.07
C GLY A 180 7.60 -4.33 10.42
N LYS A 181 7.55 -3.29 11.25
CA LYS A 181 7.88 -1.90 10.92
C LYS A 181 8.84 -1.39 12.00
N PHE A 182 9.99 -0.86 11.59
CA PHE A 182 11.12 -0.58 12.47
C PHE A 182 11.68 0.82 12.24
N CYS A 183 12.09 1.48 13.32
CA CYS A 183 12.71 2.81 13.34
C CYS A 183 13.53 3.00 14.63
N GLY A 184 14.18 4.16 14.79
CA GLY A 184 15.13 4.37 15.88
C GLY A 184 16.34 3.47 15.73
N THR A 185 16.85 2.93 16.86
CA THR A 185 18.06 2.10 16.90
C THR A 185 17.82 0.62 17.21
N LYS A 186 16.56 0.18 17.26
CA LYS A 186 16.18 -1.19 17.62
C LYS A 186 15.37 -1.85 16.51
N GLY A 187 16.04 -2.69 15.72
CA GLY A 187 15.38 -3.64 14.82
C GLY A 187 15.12 -4.99 15.51
N ARG A 188 14.28 -5.83 14.90
CA ARG A 188 14.14 -7.25 15.26
C ARG A 188 14.22 -8.09 14.01
N ASP A 189 14.86 -9.24 14.14
CA ASP A 189 14.92 -10.22 13.06
C ASP A 189 13.52 -10.75 12.72
N VAL A 190 13.25 -10.95 11.44
CA VAL A 190 11.97 -11.48 10.95
C VAL A 190 12.21 -12.59 9.94
N VAL A 191 11.29 -13.55 9.90
CA VAL A 191 11.36 -14.69 8.97
C VAL A 191 10.04 -14.75 8.21
N ALA A 192 10.11 -14.62 6.88
CA ALA A 192 8.96 -14.76 5.99
C ALA A 192 8.37 -16.17 6.03
N SER A 193 7.11 -16.35 5.64
CA SER A 193 6.51 -17.69 5.54
C SER A 193 7.12 -18.51 4.42
N GLY A 194 7.53 -17.85 3.33
CA GLY A 194 8.16 -18.45 2.16
C GLY A 194 9.59 -17.99 1.90
N ARG A 195 10.06 -18.26 0.68
CA ARG A 195 11.42 -17.92 0.22
C ARG A 195 11.58 -16.44 -0.19
N THR A 196 10.53 -15.63 -0.05
CA THR A 196 10.50 -14.25 -0.55
C THR A 196 10.10 -13.28 0.54
N ALA A 197 10.70 -12.10 0.52
CA ALA A 197 10.34 -10.98 1.38
C ALA A 197 10.47 -9.68 0.60
N HIS A 198 9.60 -8.72 0.90
CA HIS A 198 9.64 -7.38 0.31
C HIS A 198 9.89 -6.35 1.39
N ILE A 199 10.83 -5.44 1.15
CA ILE A 199 11.28 -4.46 2.14
C ILE A 199 11.09 -3.07 1.54
N ILE A 200 10.50 -2.16 2.32
CA ILE A 200 10.33 -0.75 1.95
C ILE A 200 10.98 0.11 3.03
N PHE A 201 11.84 1.03 2.60
CA PHE A 201 12.35 2.11 3.42
C PHE A 201 11.71 3.43 2.99
N THR A 202 11.21 4.20 3.96
CA THR A 202 10.72 5.57 3.76
C THR A 202 11.36 6.54 4.73
N SER A 203 11.65 7.76 4.27
CA SER A 203 11.98 8.89 5.13
C SER A 203 11.08 10.09 4.89
N ASP A 204 10.92 10.94 5.91
CA ASP A 204 10.13 12.17 5.84
C ASP A 204 10.98 13.40 5.41
N ALA A 205 10.46 14.60 5.61
CA ALA A 205 11.08 15.84 5.16
C ALA A 205 12.28 16.30 6.00
N ALA A 206 12.61 15.67 7.15
CA ALA A 206 13.64 16.15 8.06
C ALA A 206 14.41 15.04 8.81
N LYS A 207 15.44 15.45 9.57
CA LYS A 207 16.15 14.65 10.58
C LYS A 207 16.65 13.27 10.12
N THR A 208 17.50 13.29 9.11
CA THR A 208 18.18 12.09 8.64
C THR A 208 19.16 11.50 9.66
N ARG A 209 19.40 10.20 9.55
CA ARG A 209 20.29 9.39 10.39
C ARG A 209 21.14 8.48 9.52
N THR A 210 22.07 7.72 10.11
CA THR A 210 23.02 6.89 9.34
C THR A 210 22.35 5.76 8.56
N GLY A 211 21.11 5.38 8.88
CA GLY A 211 20.31 4.46 8.11
C GLY A 211 20.41 3.02 8.61
N PHE A 212 20.60 2.05 7.71
CA PHE A 212 20.64 0.64 8.10
C PHE A 212 21.56 -0.20 7.24
N SER A 213 21.97 -1.33 7.81
CA SER A 213 22.55 -2.48 7.11
C SER A 213 21.78 -3.74 7.49
N ILE A 214 21.27 -4.44 6.48
CA ILE A 214 20.44 -5.63 6.65
C ILE A 214 21.10 -6.81 5.94
N LYS A 215 21.18 -7.93 6.64
CA LYS A 215 21.56 -9.22 6.08
C LYS A 215 20.33 -10.06 5.81
N PHE A 216 20.27 -10.71 4.66
CA PHE A 216 19.27 -11.74 4.36
C PHE A 216 19.92 -13.12 4.21
N SER A 217 19.16 -14.18 4.47
CA SER A 217 19.55 -15.59 4.29
C SER A 217 18.38 -16.54 4.17
#